data_AF-A0A8S0V1L6-F1
#
_entry.id   AF-A0A8S0V1L6-F1
#
_cell.length_a   1.000
_cell.length_b   1.000
_cell.length_c   1.000
_cell.angle_alpha   90.00
_cell.angle_beta   90.00
_cell.angle_gamma   90.00
#
_symmetry.space_group_name_H-M   'P 1'
#
loop_
_entity.id
_entity.type
_entity.pdbx_description
1 polymer ?
#
loop_
_entity_poly.entity_id
_entity_poly.type
_entity_poly.pdbx_seq_one_letter_code
_entity_poly.pdbx_strand_id
1 'polypeptide(L)'
;MADDHQVTSQIHIDCTIHEGTSIPISRSSNPPKNPTGATAIPAQINSRIMDNPNSQYYLHYGENTGTQLISVLLSDENYSTWSRAITMALSVKNKEGFMDGTISKLDLNDLLFIPWRRCNHVVSACIINSIPKELYPSVMHKDSAREIWL
;
A
#
# COMPACT_ATOMS: atom_id res chain seq x y z
N MET A 1 -13.44 31.20 44.07
CA MET A 1 -14.70 31.96 43.99
C MET A 1 -14.36 33.33 43.46
N ALA A 2 -14.66 33.55 42.18
CA ALA A 2 -14.87 34.85 41.53
C ALA A 2 -15.17 34.52 40.06
N ASP A 3 -16.47 34.43 39.77
CA ASP A 3 -17.04 34.72 38.46
C ASP A 3 -16.64 36.16 38.06
N ASP A 4 -16.55 36.48 36.77
CA ASP A 4 -17.69 37.07 36.07
C ASP A 4 -17.32 37.69 34.71
N HIS A 5 -18.33 37.71 33.85
CA HIS A 5 -18.57 38.44 32.60
C HIS A 5 -17.63 39.59 32.15
N GLN A 6 -17.37 39.70 30.84
CA GLN A 6 -17.87 40.78 29.93
C GLN A 6 -17.17 40.71 28.54
N VAL A 7 -17.87 40.62 27.40
CA VAL A 7 -18.71 41.61 26.70
C VAL A 7 -17.89 42.62 25.86
N THR A 8 -17.91 42.36 24.54
CA THR A 8 -18.13 43.25 23.38
C THR A 8 -17.36 44.57 23.18
N SER A 9 -17.14 44.83 21.88
CA SER A 9 -17.22 46.13 21.19
C SER A 9 -15.92 46.88 20.88
N GLN A 10 -15.46 46.65 19.65
CA GLN A 10 -15.19 47.63 18.59
C GLN A 10 -14.86 49.07 19.02
N ILE A 11 -13.65 49.55 18.68
CA ILE A 11 -13.40 50.98 18.43
C ILE A 11 -12.54 51.16 17.18
N HIS A 12 -13.06 52.05 16.35
CA HIS A 12 -12.73 52.52 15.02
C HIS A 12 -11.48 53.41 14.99
N ILE A 13 -10.63 53.28 13.96
CA ILE A 13 -9.78 54.39 13.49
C ILE A 13 -9.83 54.40 11.96
N ASP A 14 -10.61 55.34 11.43
CA ASP A 14 -10.52 55.81 10.05
C ASP A 14 -9.23 56.61 9.85
N CYS A 15 -8.59 56.43 8.70
CA CYS A 15 -7.86 57.53 8.10
C CYS A 15 -7.81 57.38 6.57
N THR A 16 -8.70 58.12 5.92
CA THR A 16 -8.75 58.39 4.48
C THR A 16 -7.42 58.92 3.96
N ILE A 17 -6.92 58.37 2.84
CA ILE A 17 -5.91 59.03 2.01
C ILE A 17 -6.30 58.90 0.53
N HIS A 18 -6.52 60.08 -0.07
CA HIS A 18 -6.57 60.54 -1.45
C HIS A 18 -6.49 59.56 -2.64
N GLU A 19 -7.40 59.80 -3.59
CA GLU A 19 -7.31 59.34 -4.99
C GLU A 19 -6.02 59.78 -5.70
N GLY A 20 -5.54 58.90 -6.60
CA GLY A 20 -4.53 59.27 -7.58
C GLY A 20 -4.01 58.09 -8.41
N THR A 21 -4.50 57.98 -9.65
CA THR A 21 -3.83 57.41 -10.84
C THR A 21 -3.92 55.90 -11.09
N SER A 22 -4.62 55.56 -12.17
CA SER A 22 -4.64 54.25 -12.83
C SER A 22 -3.35 53.98 -13.64
N ILE A 23 -2.77 52.78 -13.49
CA ILE A 23 -1.97 52.09 -14.53
C ILE A 23 -2.27 50.58 -14.46
N PRO A 24 -2.50 49.87 -15.59
CA PRO A 24 -2.83 48.45 -15.59
C PRO A 24 -1.61 47.50 -15.68
N ILE A 25 -1.75 46.38 -14.97
CA ILE A 25 -1.27 45.01 -15.28
C ILE A 25 0.24 44.79 -15.53
N SER A 26 0.87 44.08 -14.60
CA SER A 26 1.68 42.88 -14.89
C SER A 26 1.72 42.00 -13.64
N ARG A 27 0.76 41.06 -13.54
CA ARG A 27 0.73 40.06 -12.48
C ARG A 27 1.74 38.96 -12.87
N SER A 28 3.00 39.11 -12.45
CA SER A 28 3.97 38.02 -12.51
C SER A 28 3.56 36.95 -11.50
N SER A 29 3.10 35.82 -12.01
CA SER A 29 2.68 34.66 -11.25
C SER A 29 3.91 33.99 -10.63
N ASN A 30 4.26 34.37 -9.40
CA ASN A 30 5.14 33.52 -8.58
C ASN A 30 4.32 32.35 -8.02
N PRO A 31 4.78 31.09 -8.15
CA PRO A 31 4.10 29.94 -7.53
C PRO A 31 4.20 30.02 -6.00
N PRO A 32 3.26 29.41 -5.26
CA PRO A 32 3.22 29.52 -3.81
C PRO A 32 4.46 28.85 -3.20
N LYS A 33 5.13 29.60 -2.33
CA LYS A 33 6.21 29.09 -1.47
C LYS A 33 5.64 27.96 -0.61
N ASN A 34 6.18 26.76 -0.82
CA ASN A 34 5.93 25.59 0.01
C ASN A 34 6.35 25.85 1.47
N PRO A 35 5.51 25.60 2.48
CA PRO A 35 5.96 25.56 3.86
C PRO A 35 6.58 24.19 4.17
N THR A 36 7.89 24.18 4.40
CA THR A 36 8.61 23.00 4.92
C THR A 36 8.28 22.77 6.40
N GLY A 37 7.84 21.54 6.73
CA GLY A 37 8.22 20.88 7.99
C GLY A 37 7.10 20.49 8.97
N ALA A 38 6.47 19.32 8.75
CA ALA A 38 6.26 18.27 9.75
C ALA A 38 5.45 17.07 9.15
N THR A 39 6.06 15.87 9.15
CA THR A 39 5.40 14.54 9.12
C THR A 39 4.64 14.08 7.86
N ALA A 40 5.26 14.13 6.66
CA ALA A 40 4.69 13.49 5.44
C ALA A 40 5.61 12.49 4.72
N ILE A 41 6.88 12.38 5.11
CA ILE A 41 7.90 11.60 4.38
C ILE A 41 7.61 10.09 4.33
N PRO A 42 7.20 9.41 5.42
CA PRO A 42 6.96 7.97 5.38
C PRO A 42 5.83 7.56 4.43
N ALA A 43 4.73 8.33 4.41
CA ALA A 43 3.57 8.03 3.58
C ALA A 43 3.87 8.19 2.08
N GLN A 44 4.63 9.21 1.69
CA GLN A 44 5.02 9.42 0.29
C GLN A 44 5.97 8.34 -0.22
N ILE A 45 6.93 7.90 0.60
CA ILE A 45 7.83 6.78 0.26
C ILE A 45 7.03 5.50 0.06
N ASN A 46 6.08 5.21 0.96
CA ASN A 46 5.28 4.00 0.88
C ASN A 46 4.33 3.99 -0.32
N SER A 47 3.71 5.12 -0.68
CA SER A 47 2.96 5.22 -1.95
C SER A 47 3.85 4.89 -3.14
N ARG A 48 5.06 5.47 -3.22
CA ARG A 48 6.01 5.15 -4.29
C ARG A 48 6.41 3.67 -4.31
N ILE A 49 6.55 3.04 -3.15
CA ILE A 49 6.81 1.60 -3.04
C ILE A 49 5.60 0.79 -3.54
N MET A 50 4.37 1.20 -3.21
CA MET A 50 3.15 0.49 -3.62
C MET A 50 2.82 0.66 -5.10
N ASP A 51 3.24 1.77 -5.73
CA ASP A 51 2.95 2.10 -7.12
C ASP A 51 4.08 1.68 -8.09
N ASN A 52 5.22 1.25 -7.56
CA ASN A 52 6.35 0.78 -8.36
C ASN A 52 6.17 -0.69 -8.78
N PRO A 53 6.06 -1.02 -10.08
CA PRO A 53 5.89 -2.40 -10.56
C PRO A 53 7.01 -3.37 -10.14
N ASN A 54 8.20 -2.86 -9.83
CA ASN A 54 9.34 -3.66 -9.36
C ASN A 54 9.31 -3.92 -7.84
N SER A 55 8.34 -3.34 -7.13
CA SER A 55 8.18 -3.55 -5.70
C SER A 55 7.52 -4.88 -5.38
N GLN A 56 8.03 -5.57 -4.37
CA GLN A 56 7.40 -6.76 -3.83
C GLN A 56 5.99 -6.51 -3.26
N TYR A 57 5.67 -5.26 -2.89
CA TYR A 57 4.37 -4.85 -2.36
C TYR A 57 3.40 -4.31 -3.41
N TYR A 58 3.83 -4.22 -4.66
CA TYR A 58 2.98 -3.84 -5.78
C TYR A 58 2.03 -4.98 -6.15
N LEU A 59 0.77 -4.64 -6.42
CA LEU A 59 -0.25 -5.58 -6.88
C LEU A 59 -0.88 -4.99 -8.14
N HIS A 60 -0.70 -5.66 -9.28
CA HIS A 60 -1.27 -5.24 -10.55
C HIS A 60 -2.78 -5.56 -10.58
N TYR A 61 -3.58 -4.71 -11.22
CA TYR A 61 -5.05 -4.88 -11.30
C TYR A 61 -5.50 -6.23 -11.90
N GLY A 62 -4.68 -6.81 -12.78
CA GLY A 62 -4.93 -8.13 -13.37
C GLY A 62 -4.59 -9.31 -12.46
N GLU A 63 -3.95 -9.09 -11.31
CA GLU A 63 -3.60 -10.13 -10.34
C GLU A 63 -4.78 -10.41 -9.41
N ASN A 64 -5.84 -10.98 -9.99
CA ASN A 64 -6.93 -11.51 -9.20
C ASN A 64 -6.63 -12.94 -8.75
N THR A 65 -7.06 -13.30 -7.54
CA THR A 65 -6.91 -14.64 -6.95
C THR A 65 -7.72 -15.73 -7.66
N GLY A 66 -8.51 -15.36 -8.67
CA GLY A 66 -9.41 -16.25 -9.40
C GLY A 66 -8.83 -16.81 -10.70
N THR A 67 -7.73 -16.25 -11.22
CA THR A 67 -7.04 -16.82 -12.37
C THR A 67 -6.06 -17.88 -11.89
N GLN A 68 -6.27 -19.12 -12.33
CA GLN A 68 -5.36 -20.22 -12.05
C GLN A 68 -3.99 -19.89 -12.63
N LEU A 69 -3.07 -19.45 -11.77
CA LEU A 69 -1.74 -18.98 -12.16
C LEU A 69 -0.93 -20.09 -12.84
N ILE A 70 -1.19 -21.33 -12.43
CA ILE A 70 -0.46 -22.53 -12.84
C ILE A 70 -1.47 -23.66 -13.09
N SER A 71 -1.37 -24.27 -14.26
CA SER A 71 -2.22 -25.40 -14.65
C SER A 71 -1.78 -26.74 -14.04
N VAL A 72 -0.62 -26.79 -13.37
CA VAL A 72 -0.10 -27.98 -12.69
C VAL A 72 -0.76 -28.11 -11.32
N LEU A 73 -1.57 -29.15 -11.15
CA LEU A 73 -2.15 -29.54 -9.86
C LEU A 73 -1.18 -30.46 -9.11
N LEU A 74 -0.96 -30.23 -7.81
CA LEU A 74 -0.14 -31.10 -6.98
C LEU A 74 -0.69 -32.53 -6.96
N SER A 75 0.20 -33.50 -7.09
CA SER A 75 -0.04 -34.93 -6.89
C SER A 75 1.14 -35.57 -6.17
N ASP A 76 0.95 -36.81 -5.72
CA ASP A 76 1.95 -37.56 -4.96
C ASP A 76 3.27 -37.77 -5.74
N GLU A 77 3.22 -37.75 -7.07
CA GLU A 77 4.36 -38.05 -7.94
C GLU A 77 5.02 -36.80 -8.53
N ASN A 78 4.38 -35.63 -8.47
CA ASN A 78 4.77 -34.47 -9.26
C ASN A 78 5.31 -33.28 -8.44
N TYR A 79 5.55 -33.44 -7.14
CA TYR A 79 5.93 -32.35 -6.24
C TYR A 79 7.08 -31.48 -6.78
N SER A 80 8.12 -32.08 -7.37
CA SER A 80 9.27 -31.34 -7.93
C SER A 80 8.86 -30.42 -9.09
N THR A 81 7.96 -30.89 -9.96
CA THR A 81 7.44 -30.11 -11.10
C THR A 81 6.48 -29.03 -10.62
N TRP A 82 5.57 -29.39 -9.70
CA TRP A 82 4.61 -28.46 -9.11
C TRP A 82 5.31 -27.32 -8.35
N SER A 83 6.25 -27.65 -7.47
CA SER A 83 6.98 -26.65 -6.66
C SER A 83 7.80 -25.71 -7.53
N ARG A 84 8.44 -26.24 -8.58
CA ARG A 84 9.16 -25.43 -9.58
C ARG A 84 8.20 -24.48 -10.32
N ALA A 85 7.03 -24.96 -10.73
CA ALA A 85 6.04 -24.14 -11.44
C ALA A 85 5.51 -23.00 -10.55
N ILE A 86 5.21 -23.29 -9.27
CA ILE A 86 4.82 -22.30 -8.25
C ILE A 86 5.90 -21.24 -8.09
N THR A 87 7.14 -21.68 -7.86
CA THR A 87 8.28 -20.78 -7.69
C THR A 87 8.41 -19.85 -8.90
N MET A 88 8.50 -20.40 -10.12
CA MET A 88 8.65 -19.62 -11.34
C MET A 88 7.55 -18.57 -11.55
N ALA A 89 6.29 -18.95 -11.35
CA ALA A 89 5.17 -18.04 -11.57
C ALA A 89 5.15 -16.88 -10.56
N LEU A 90 5.62 -17.13 -9.33
CA LEU A 90 5.75 -16.11 -8.29
C LEU A 90 7.00 -15.24 -8.46
N SER A 91 8.12 -15.80 -8.93
CA SER A 91 9.35 -15.03 -9.19
C SER A 91 9.13 -13.97 -10.27
N VAL A 92 8.40 -14.29 -11.34
CA VAL A 92 8.06 -13.32 -12.41
C VAL A 92 7.28 -12.11 -11.87
N LYS A 93 6.60 -12.27 -10.74
CA LYS A 93 5.80 -11.23 -10.08
C LYS A 93 6.49 -10.54 -8.90
N ASN A 94 7.76 -10.90 -8.62
CA ASN A 94 8.48 -10.51 -7.42
C ASN A 94 7.74 -10.88 -6.12
N LYS A 95 7.13 -12.08 -6.10
CA LYS A 95 6.33 -12.58 -4.96
C LYS A 95 6.87 -13.85 -4.30
N GLU A 96 7.93 -14.44 -4.84
CA GLU A 96 8.59 -15.62 -4.26
C GLU A 96 8.97 -15.41 -2.79
N GLY A 97 9.38 -14.18 -2.44
CA GLY A 97 9.82 -13.87 -1.09
C GLY A 97 8.76 -14.01 0.02
N PHE A 98 7.47 -13.96 -0.34
CA PHE A 98 6.37 -14.22 0.61
C PHE A 98 6.23 -15.71 0.94
N MET A 99 6.67 -16.57 0.04
CA MET A 99 6.61 -18.03 0.16
C MET A 99 7.85 -18.56 0.90
N ASP A 100 9.05 -18.14 0.50
CA ASP A 100 10.30 -18.60 1.13
C ASP A 100 10.56 -17.94 2.50
N GLY A 101 9.95 -16.78 2.76
CA GLY A 101 10.07 -16.02 4.01
C GLY A 101 11.15 -14.94 4.02
N THR A 102 11.83 -14.70 2.91
CA THR A 102 12.72 -13.54 2.75
C THR A 102 11.96 -12.22 2.91
N ILE A 103 10.65 -12.21 2.63
CA ILE A 103 9.72 -11.13 2.96
C ILE A 103 8.95 -11.50 4.23
N SER A 104 9.44 -11.02 5.36
CA SER A 104 8.83 -11.28 6.66
C SER A 104 7.50 -10.53 6.86
N LYS A 105 6.65 -11.08 7.73
CA LYS A 105 5.41 -10.42 8.18
C LYS A 105 5.75 -9.12 8.89
N LEU A 106 5.09 -8.04 8.47
CA LEU A 106 5.25 -6.70 9.05
C LEU A 106 4.38 -6.52 10.30
N ASP A 107 4.76 -5.52 11.12
CA ASP A 107 3.95 -5.09 12.26
C ASP A 107 2.59 -4.53 11.78
N LEU A 108 1.55 -4.68 12.61
CA LEU A 108 0.20 -4.19 12.28
C LEU A 108 0.15 -2.66 12.07
N ASN A 109 1.06 -1.91 12.70
CA ASN A 109 1.14 -0.46 12.59
C ASN A 109 2.03 -0.01 11.42
N ASP A 110 2.66 -0.93 10.69
CA ASP A 110 3.44 -0.60 9.50
C ASP A 110 2.49 -0.17 8.36
N LEU A 111 2.80 0.96 7.74
CA LEU A 111 2.04 1.48 6.60
C LEU A 111 2.06 0.52 5.39
N LEU A 112 3.06 -0.36 5.28
CA LEU A 112 3.17 -1.39 4.25
C LEU A 112 2.48 -2.70 4.63
N PHE A 113 1.92 -2.81 5.83
CA PHE A 113 1.26 -4.04 6.30
C PHE A 113 0.06 -4.44 5.44
N ILE A 114 -0.81 -3.49 5.06
CA ILE A 114 -1.97 -3.77 4.21
C ILE A 114 -1.55 -4.25 2.80
N PRO A 115 -0.61 -3.59 2.11
CA PRO A 115 0.00 -4.11 0.88
C PRO A 115 0.64 -5.50 1.03
N TRP A 116 1.42 -5.71 2.09
CA TRP A 116 2.02 -7.01 2.40
C TRP A 116 0.93 -8.08 2.53
N ARG A 117 -0.13 -7.80 3.29
CA ARG A 117 -1.25 -8.74 3.52
C ARG A 117 -1.96 -9.10 2.21
N ARG A 118 -2.21 -8.11 1.35
CA ARG A 118 -2.82 -8.35 0.02
C ARG A 118 -1.94 -9.26 -0.84
N CYS A 119 -0.64 -8.98 -0.92
CA CYS A 119 0.31 -9.79 -1.66
C CYS A 119 0.40 -11.21 -1.11
N ASN A 120 0.47 -11.36 0.22
CA ASN A 120 0.46 -12.65 0.90
C ASN A 120 -0.79 -13.47 0.53
N HIS A 121 -2.00 -12.88 0.56
CA HIS A 121 -3.23 -13.58 0.17
C HIS A 121 -3.24 -14.02 -1.30
N VAL A 122 -2.64 -13.24 -2.19
CA VAL A 122 -2.50 -13.62 -3.61
C VAL A 122 -1.62 -14.84 -3.75
N VAL A 123 -0.49 -14.87 -3.04
CA VAL A 123 0.39 -16.05 -3.03
C VAL A 123 -0.31 -17.26 -2.40
N SER A 124 -0.98 -17.09 -1.26
CA SER A 124 -1.78 -18.15 -0.61
C SER A 124 -2.82 -18.73 -1.57
N ALA A 125 -3.57 -17.87 -2.29
CA ALA A 125 -4.56 -18.32 -3.26
C ALA A 125 -3.91 -19.07 -4.43
N CYS A 126 -2.74 -18.65 -4.91
CA CYS A 126 -2.01 -19.36 -5.95
C CYS A 126 -1.64 -20.78 -5.52
N ILE A 127 -1.17 -20.94 -4.27
CA ILE A 127 -0.82 -22.26 -3.72
C ILE A 127 -2.09 -23.09 -3.54
N ILE A 128 -3.11 -22.57 -2.84
CA ILE A 128 -4.37 -23.28 -2.57
C ILE A 128 -5.08 -23.72 -3.86
N ASN A 129 -5.12 -22.88 -4.89
CA ASN A 129 -5.75 -23.21 -6.16
C ASN A 129 -4.95 -24.25 -6.99
N SER A 130 -3.74 -24.59 -6.56
CA SER A 130 -2.86 -25.55 -7.22
C SER A 130 -2.71 -26.86 -6.45
N ILE A 131 -3.42 -27.05 -5.33
CA ILE A 131 -3.42 -28.30 -4.57
C ILE A 131 -4.78 -29.02 -4.67
N PRO A 132 -4.82 -30.35 -4.48
CA PRO A 132 -6.07 -31.09 -4.37
C PRO A 132 -6.98 -30.55 -3.26
N LYS A 133 -8.29 -30.55 -3.49
CA LYS A 133 -9.29 -30.07 -2.52
C LYS A 133 -9.25 -30.83 -1.20
N GLU A 134 -8.80 -32.08 -1.23
CA GLU A 134 -8.62 -32.94 -0.06
C GLU A 134 -7.60 -32.36 0.95
N LEU A 135 -6.66 -31.54 0.47
CA LEU A 135 -5.65 -30.88 1.29
C LEU A 135 -6.12 -29.51 1.82
N TYR A 136 -7.27 -28.99 1.40
CA TYR A 136 -7.72 -27.67 1.84
C TYR A 136 -7.84 -27.57 3.38
N PRO A 137 -8.45 -28.54 4.09
CA PRO A 137 -8.58 -28.44 5.54
C PRO A 137 -7.25 -28.29 6.30
N SER A 138 -6.13 -28.80 5.77
CA SER A 138 -4.82 -28.69 6.43
C SER A 138 -4.18 -27.30 6.26
N VAL A 139 -4.56 -26.57 5.20
CA VAL A 139 -3.95 -25.26 4.87
C VAL A 139 -4.87 -24.06 5.14
N MET A 140 -6.19 -24.27 5.22
CA MET A 140 -7.17 -23.17 5.38
C MET A 140 -7.04 -22.39 6.70
N HIS A 141 -6.39 -22.96 7.71
CA HIS A 141 -6.16 -22.33 9.01
C HIS A 141 -4.82 -21.60 9.12
N LYS A 142 -4.04 -21.55 8.04
CA LYS A 142 -2.74 -20.87 8.02
C LYS A 142 -2.91 -19.39 7.70
N ASP A 143 -2.12 -18.53 8.35
CA ASP A 143 -2.23 -17.08 8.24
C ASP A 143 -1.32 -16.49 7.15
N SER A 144 -0.35 -17.27 6.66
CA SER A 144 0.62 -16.83 5.67
C SER A 144 0.86 -17.84 4.55
N ALA A 145 1.24 -17.33 3.37
CA ALA A 145 1.66 -18.16 2.25
C ALA A 145 2.82 -19.09 2.61
N ARG A 146 3.76 -18.60 3.43
CA ARG A 146 4.87 -19.40 3.96
C ARG A 146 4.40 -20.58 4.81
N GLU A 147 3.42 -20.39 5.68
CA GLU A 147 2.88 -21.48 6.49
C GLU A 147 2.06 -22.50 5.69
N ILE A 148 1.53 -22.10 4.53
CA ILE A 148 0.88 -23.01 3.58
C ILE A 148 1.93 -23.79 2.78
N TRP A 149 3.07 -23.17 2.50
CA TRP A 149 4.16 -23.75 1.70
C TRP A 149 4.97 -24.83 2.44
N LEU A 150 5.06 -24.73 3.76
CA LEU A 150 5.77 -25.67 4.64
C LEU A 150 4.90 -26.87 5.03
#